data_AF-A0A3D9VFI8-F1
#
_entry.id   AF-A0A3D9VFI8-F1
#
_cell.length_a   1.000
_cell.length_b   1.000
_cell.length_c   1.000
_cell.angle_alpha   90.00
_cell.angle_beta   90.00
_cell.angle_gamma   90.00
#
_symmetry.space_group_name_H-M   'P 1'
#
loop_
_entity.id
_entity.type
_entity.pdbx_description
1 polymer ?
#
loop_
_entity_poly.entity_id
_entity_poly.type
_entity_poly.pdbx_seq_one_letter_code
_entity_poly.pdbx_strand_id
1 'polypeptide(L)'
;MELMELTATELVERFHLAGCVWIDPPLRREELEYLTAFTESRRWRRPGGPYAVPDNPLAECLDPALDLALYTTPPAGQPSVYCPWTPARAGHALALRQDVAGGHGVPPHEVAAWLAYLRDHFLRPGALAAQSNEPAFAGFGFDHVLQGAAAVCSEWTGLVTVLQVEANDITVLTFGRHAPTGRA
;
A
#
# COMPACT_ATOMS: atom_id res chain seq x y z
N MET A 1 22.73 1.75 43.62
CA MET A 1 22.13 2.87 42.87
C MET A 1 22.25 2.49 41.40
N GLU A 2 21.20 1.84 40.94
CA GLU A 2 21.10 1.15 39.65
C GLU A 2 20.90 2.21 38.57
N LEU A 3 21.83 2.30 37.62
CA LEU A 3 21.65 3.11 36.43
C LEU A 3 20.58 2.41 35.58
N MET A 4 19.37 2.97 35.53
CA MET A 4 18.40 2.63 34.49
C MET A 4 19.04 2.92 33.14
N GLU A 5 19.48 1.86 32.45
CA GLU A 5 19.66 1.88 31.01
C GLU A 5 18.28 2.16 30.40
N LEU A 6 18.03 3.43 30.06
CA LEU A 6 17.02 3.80 29.09
C LEU A 6 17.43 3.11 27.78
N THR A 7 16.82 1.97 27.51
CA THR A 7 16.90 1.31 26.22
C THR A 7 16.51 2.33 25.16
N ALA A 8 17.40 2.55 24.20
CA ALA A 8 17.14 3.40 23.07
C ALA A 8 15.88 2.86 22.38
N THR A 9 14.75 3.52 22.62
CA THR A 9 13.61 3.41 21.72
C THR A 9 14.16 3.84 20.38
N GLU A 10 14.36 2.90 19.45
CA GLU A 10 14.71 3.23 18.07
C GLU A 10 13.71 4.28 17.64
N LEU A 11 14.21 5.50 17.42
CA LEU A 11 13.38 6.57 16.89
C LEU A 11 12.99 6.07 15.50
N VAL A 12 11.73 5.67 15.33
CA VAL A 12 11.17 5.35 14.02
C VAL A 12 10.50 6.60 13.49
N GLU A 13 10.86 6.99 12.26
CA GLU A 13 10.28 8.15 11.60
C GLU A 13 8.77 7.96 11.43
N ARG A 14 8.03 9.04 11.65
CA ARG A 14 6.58 9.07 11.50
C ARG A 14 6.17 9.85 10.28
N PHE A 15 5.15 9.36 9.59
CA PHE A 15 4.58 10.01 8.42
C PHE A 15 3.09 10.29 8.60
N HIS A 16 2.67 11.51 8.26
CA HIS A 16 1.27 11.85 8.10
C HIS A 16 0.83 11.67 6.66
N LEU A 17 -0.32 11.02 6.48
CA LEU A 17 -0.86 10.63 5.18
C LEU A 17 -2.19 11.36 4.93
N ALA A 18 -2.34 11.97 3.75
CA ALA A 18 -3.57 12.65 3.36
C ALA A 18 -3.86 12.52 1.87
N GLY A 19 -5.14 12.65 1.49
CA GLY A 19 -5.59 12.63 0.10
C GLY A 19 -6.12 11.29 -0.38
N CYS A 20 -6.48 11.24 -1.65
CA CYS A 20 -7.06 10.09 -2.32
C CYS A 20 -6.86 10.16 -3.84
N VAL A 21 -6.97 9.01 -4.49
CA VAL A 21 -6.90 8.88 -5.95
C VAL A 21 -8.24 8.33 -6.42
N TRP A 22 -8.97 9.09 -7.22
CA TRP A 22 -10.22 8.69 -7.84
C TRP A 22 -10.01 7.63 -8.91
N ILE A 23 -11.03 6.79 -9.06
CA ILE A 23 -11.09 5.67 -10.02
C ILE A 23 -12.32 5.89 -10.90
N ASP A 24 -12.11 6.00 -12.22
CA ASP A 24 -13.18 6.14 -13.20
C ASP A 24 -13.03 5.13 -14.36
N PRO A 25 -14.04 4.30 -14.67
CA PRO A 25 -15.30 4.14 -13.93
C PRO A 25 -15.03 3.61 -12.50
N PRO A 26 -15.97 3.77 -11.54
CA PRO A 26 -15.84 3.15 -10.22
C PRO A 26 -15.66 1.63 -10.32
N LEU A 27 -14.99 1.05 -9.32
CA LEU A 27 -14.80 -0.41 -9.22
C LEU A 27 -16.14 -1.15 -9.26
N ARG A 28 -16.17 -2.23 -10.03
CA ARG A 28 -17.23 -3.25 -10.00
C ARG A 28 -17.22 -3.94 -8.64
N ARG A 29 -18.31 -4.62 -8.32
CA ARG A 29 -18.47 -5.29 -7.02
C ARG A 29 -17.37 -6.33 -6.79
N GLU A 30 -17.07 -7.13 -7.80
CA GLU A 30 -16.05 -8.18 -7.76
C GLU A 30 -14.64 -7.59 -7.60
N GLU A 31 -14.36 -6.48 -8.28
CA GLU A 31 -13.10 -5.73 -8.17
C GLU A 31 -12.93 -5.13 -6.77
N LEU A 32 -13.99 -4.53 -6.23
CA LEU A 32 -14.02 -3.96 -4.89
C LEU A 32 -13.82 -5.04 -3.83
N GLU A 33 -14.58 -6.13 -3.87
CA GLU A 33 -14.47 -7.24 -2.92
C GLU A 33 -13.04 -7.81 -2.91
N TYR A 34 -12.48 -8.08 -4.10
CA TYR A 34 -11.12 -8.60 -4.21
C TYR A 34 -10.06 -7.58 -3.74
N LEU A 35 -10.13 -6.32 -4.18
CA LEU A 35 -9.11 -5.31 -3.83
C LEU A 35 -9.17 -4.93 -2.36
N THR A 36 -10.35 -4.92 -1.73
CA THR A 36 -10.48 -4.78 -0.28
C THR A 36 -9.76 -5.92 0.42
N ALA A 37 -10.08 -7.18 0.09
CA ALA A 37 -9.44 -8.32 0.71
C ALA A 37 -7.91 -8.39 0.43
N PHE A 38 -7.49 -8.02 -0.79
CA PHE A 38 -6.08 -7.88 -1.16
C PHE A 38 -5.39 -6.86 -0.25
N THR A 39 -5.90 -5.64 -0.15
CA THR A 39 -5.26 -4.54 0.60
C THR A 39 -5.33 -4.71 2.13
N GLU A 40 -6.29 -5.49 2.63
CA GLU A 40 -6.40 -5.83 4.05
C GLU A 40 -5.50 -7.02 4.46
N SER A 41 -5.16 -7.88 3.51
CA SER A 41 -4.29 -9.03 3.76
C SER A 41 -2.80 -8.66 3.81
N ARG A 42 -2.02 -9.37 4.63
CA ARG A 42 -0.56 -9.31 4.52
C ARG A 42 -0.12 -9.93 3.20
N ARG A 43 0.64 -9.18 2.41
CA ARG A 43 1.04 -9.53 1.06
C ARG A 43 2.40 -10.21 1.05
N TRP A 44 2.45 -11.50 1.35
CA TRP A 44 3.68 -12.29 1.43
C TRP A 44 3.77 -13.34 0.32
N ARG A 45 4.93 -14.00 0.17
CA ARG A 45 5.21 -15.01 -0.87
C ARG A 45 4.46 -16.33 -0.62
N ARG A 46 3.15 -16.28 -0.83
CA ARG A 46 2.21 -17.38 -0.60
C ARG A 46 2.28 -18.44 -1.71
N PRO A 47 2.00 -19.74 -1.40
CA PRO A 47 1.92 -20.80 -2.40
C PRO A 47 0.94 -20.56 -3.56
N GLY A 48 -0.17 -19.86 -3.31
CA GLY A 48 -1.17 -19.51 -4.35
C GLY A 48 -0.74 -18.38 -5.29
N GLY A 49 0.51 -17.91 -5.21
CA GLY A 49 1.04 -16.87 -6.09
C GLY A 49 0.75 -15.43 -5.62
N PRO A 50 1.16 -14.43 -6.42
CA PRO A 50 1.14 -13.01 -6.03
C PRO A 50 -0.27 -12.42 -5.91
N TYR A 51 -1.27 -13.08 -6.50
CA TYR A 51 -2.68 -12.67 -6.48
C TYR A 51 -3.55 -13.46 -5.51
N ALA A 52 -2.98 -14.45 -4.81
CA ALA A 52 -3.76 -15.14 -3.80
C ALA A 52 -4.15 -14.17 -2.67
N VAL A 53 -5.41 -14.26 -2.27
CA VAL A 53 -6.01 -13.53 -1.15
C VAL A 53 -6.59 -14.57 -0.19
N PRO A 54 -6.29 -14.49 1.12
CA PRO A 54 -6.85 -15.44 2.09
C PRO A 54 -8.33 -15.19 2.29
N ASP A 55 -9.12 -16.25 2.46
CA ASP A 55 -10.51 -16.16 2.90
C ASP A 55 -10.63 -15.52 4.30
N ASN A 56 -9.64 -15.77 5.16
CA ASN A 56 -9.56 -15.20 6.51
C ASN A 56 -8.11 -14.83 6.86
N PRO A 57 -7.72 -13.54 6.74
CA PRO A 57 -6.37 -13.07 7.08
C PRO A 57 -5.95 -13.37 8.52
N LEU A 58 -6.89 -13.39 9.47
CA LEU A 58 -6.58 -13.68 10.88
C LEU A 58 -6.34 -15.17 11.13
N ALA A 59 -7.02 -16.06 10.41
CA ALA A 59 -6.77 -17.49 10.53
C ALA A 59 -5.38 -17.86 9.97
N GLU A 60 -4.96 -17.20 8.90
CA GLU A 60 -3.64 -17.43 8.30
C GLU A 60 -2.49 -17.13 9.27
N CYS A 61 -2.54 -16.03 10.01
CA CYS A 61 -1.44 -15.67 10.92
C CYS A 61 -1.34 -16.59 12.15
N LEU A 62 -2.35 -17.42 12.38
CA LEU A 62 -2.42 -18.40 13.46
C LEU A 62 -2.11 -19.83 13.00
N ASP A 63 -1.87 -20.05 11.71
CA ASP A 63 -1.59 -21.38 11.17
C ASP A 63 -0.21 -21.86 11.68
N PRO A 64 -0.15 -22.97 12.46
CA PRO A 64 1.12 -23.50 12.94
C PRO A 64 2.02 -24.05 11.83
N ALA A 65 1.48 -24.31 10.64
CA ALA A 65 2.25 -24.73 9.46
C ALA A 65 2.81 -23.55 8.65
N LEU A 66 2.55 -22.31 9.07
CA LEU A 66 3.01 -21.12 8.37
C LEU A 66 4.54 -21.01 8.37
N ASP A 67 5.12 -20.97 7.18
CA ASP A 67 6.54 -20.65 7.02
C ASP A 67 6.77 -19.15 7.30
N LEU A 68 7.28 -18.85 8.51
CA LEU A 68 7.55 -17.49 8.96
C LEU A 68 8.60 -16.76 8.10
N ALA A 69 9.54 -17.49 7.48
CA ALA A 69 10.53 -16.87 6.61
C ALA A 69 9.88 -16.38 5.31
N LEU A 70 8.94 -17.15 4.76
CA LEU A 70 8.14 -16.70 3.61
C LEU A 70 7.15 -15.60 4.01
N TYR A 71 6.53 -15.69 5.19
CA TYR A 71 5.52 -14.75 5.67
C TYR A 71 6.03 -13.30 5.84
N THR A 72 7.34 -13.14 6.03
CA THR A 72 7.99 -11.82 6.12
C THR A 72 8.49 -11.28 4.78
N THR A 73 8.40 -12.07 3.72
CA THR A 73 8.97 -11.73 2.41
C THR A 73 7.86 -11.42 1.39
N PRO A 74 7.88 -10.26 0.71
CA PRO A 74 6.92 -9.97 -0.34
C PRO A 74 7.16 -10.87 -1.58
N PRO A 75 6.13 -11.18 -2.38
CA PRO A 75 6.30 -11.75 -3.71
C PRO A 75 7.19 -10.87 -4.59
N ALA A 76 7.86 -11.49 -5.57
CA ALA A 76 8.69 -10.76 -6.53
C ALA A 76 7.87 -9.70 -7.27
N GLY A 77 8.42 -8.48 -7.38
CA GLY A 77 7.78 -7.33 -8.04
C GLY A 77 6.76 -6.57 -7.18
N GLN A 78 6.38 -7.10 -6.01
CA GLN A 78 5.50 -6.40 -5.08
C GLN A 78 6.32 -5.47 -4.16
N PRO A 79 5.83 -4.26 -3.81
CA PRO A 79 6.63 -3.29 -3.07
C PRO A 79 7.03 -3.72 -1.65
N SER A 80 6.07 -4.18 -0.84
CA SER A 80 6.28 -4.60 0.55
C SER A 80 5.20 -5.59 0.96
N VAL A 81 5.13 -5.99 2.24
CA VAL A 81 4.10 -6.92 2.75
C VAL A 81 2.80 -6.24 3.18
N TYR A 82 2.73 -4.90 3.19
CA TYR A 82 1.55 -4.15 3.59
C TYR A 82 1.24 -3.05 2.58
N CYS A 83 0.04 -3.09 1.99
CA CYS A 83 -0.42 -2.05 1.09
C CYS A 83 -1.00 -0.86 1.90
N PRO A 84 -0.51 0.38 1.70
CA PRO A 84 -1.04 1.56 2.38
C PRO A 84 -2.31 2.11 1.73
N TRP A 85 -2.75 1.56 0.60
CA TRP A 85 -3.95 2.01 -0.10
C TRP A 85 -5.11 1.06 0.18
N THR A 86 -6.31 1.60 0.31
CA THR A 86 -7.54 0.82 0.41
C THR A 86 -8.61 1.43 -0.51
N PRO A 87 -9.41 0.61 -1.21
CA PRO A 87 -10.58 1.11 -1.91
C PRO A 87 -11.55 1.82 -0.96
N ALA A 88 -12.08 2.96 -1.39
CA ALA A 88 -13.22 3.58 -0.73
C ALA A 88 -14.44 2.66 -0.83
N ARG A 89 -15.34 2.73 0.17
CA ARG A 89 -16.52 1.85 0.29
C ARG A 89 -17.39 1.73 -0.96
N ALA A 90 -17.44 2.77 -1.78
CA ALA A 90 -18.24 2.80 -3.01
C ALA A 90 -17.41 2.62 -4.29
N GLY A 91 -16.14 2.17 -4.19
CA GLY A 91 -15.29 1.82 -5.32
C GLY A 91 -14.80 2.99 -6.17
N HIS A 92 -15.08 4.24 -5.82
CA HIS A 92 -14.76 5.41 -6.64
C HIS A 92 -13.38 6.02 -6.36
N ALA A 93 -12.64 5.51 -5.37
CA ALA A 93 -11.33 6.04 -5.00
C ALA A 93 -10.47 5.00 -4.28
N LEU A 94 -9.16 5.21 -4.27
CA LEU A 94 -8.20 4.65 -3.32
C LEU A 94 -7.86 5.71 -2.28
N ALA A 95 -7.92 5.34 -1.01
CA ALA A 95 -7.57 6.19 0.12
C ALA A 95 -6.35 5.62 0.87
N LEU A 96 -5.56 6.49 1.48
CA LEU A 96 -4.45 6.07 2.33
C LEU A 96 -4.95 5.58 3.68
N ARG A 97 -4.45 4.43 4.11
CA ARG A 97 -4.62 3.89 5.45
C ARG A 97 -3.67 4.57 6.41
N GLN A 98 -4.22 5.14 7.49
CA GLN A 98 -3.40 5.73 8.55
C GLN A 98 -2.87 4.70 9.55
N ASP A 99 -3.44 3.49 9.57
CA ASP A 99 -3.17 2.40 10.49
C ASP A 99 -2.30 1.28 9.89
N VAL A 100 -1.39 1.65 8.98
CA VAL A 100 -0.45 0.70 8.38
C VAL A 100 0.40 0.02 9.46
N ALA A 101 0.62 -1.29 9.30
CA ALA A 101 1.23 -2.14 10.32
C ALA A 101 2.55 -1.55 10.85
N GLY A 102 2.63 -1.36 12.17
CA GLY A 102 3.74 -0.70 12.85
C GLY A 102 3.41 0.71 13.35
N GLY A 103 2.33 1.36 12.87
CA GLY A 103 1.86 2.64 13.41
C GLY A 103 2.75 3.85 13.15
N HIS A 104 3.78 3.69 12.31
CA HIS A 104 4.76 4.73 11.97
C HIS A 104 4.41 5.48 10.67
N GLY A 105 3.32 5.11 10.00
CA GLY A 105 3.04 5.56 8.63
C GLY A 105 3.90 4.82 7.60
N VAL A 106 3.84 5.23 6.34
CA VAL A 106 4.58 4.62 5.23
C VAL A 106 5.34 5.69 4.46
N PRO A 107 6.63 5.50 4.16
CA PRO A 107 7.43 6.51 3.50
C PRO A 107 6.93 6.79 2.07
N PRO A 108 7.20 7.97 1.50
CA PRO A 108 6.61 8.39 0.22
C PRO A 108 6.90 7.45 -0.95
N HIS A 109 8.10 6.86 -1.01
CA HIS A 109 8.49 5.94 -2.08
C HIS A 109 7.68 4.64 -2.04
N GLU A 110 7.34 4.14 -0.85
CA GLU A 110 6.55 2.93 -0.69
C GLU A 110 5.07 3.19 -1.00
N VAL A 111 4.54 4.36 -0.61
CA VAL A 111 3.21 4.80 -1.03
C VAL A 111 3.10 4.87 -2.56
N ALA A 112 4.12 5.45 -3.23
CA ALA A 112 4.14 5.57 -4.67
C ALA A 112 4.28 4.21 -5.38
N ALA A 113 5.17 3.34 -4.88
CA ALA A 113 5.37 2.01 -5.42
C ALA A 113 4.09 1.17 -5.35
N TRP A 114 3.34 1.24 -4.25
CA TRP A 114 2.06 0.55 -4.13
C TRP A 114 0.98 1.10 -5.04
N LEU A 115 0.89 2.42 -5.22
CA LEU A 115 -0.06 3.01 -6.15
C LEU A 115 0.22 2.56 -7.59
N ALA A 116 1.50 2.56 -7.98
CA ALA A 116 1.94 2.06 -9.28
C ALA A 116 1.61 0.55 -9.44
N TYR A 117 1.84 -0.24 -8.39
CA TYR A 117 1.50 -1.66 -8.39
C TYR A 117 0.01 -1.89 -8.60
N LEU A 118 -0.87 -1.23 -7.82
CA LEU A 118 -2.32 -1.37 -7.98
C LEU A 118 -2.78 -0.96 -9.38
N ARG A 119 -2.24 0.15 -9.89
CA ARG A 119 -2.48 0.61 -11.26
C ARG A 119 -2.12 -0.47 -12.27
N ASP A 120 -0.88 -0.95 -12.25
CA ASP A 120 -0.32 -1.83 -13.29
C ASP A 120 -0.82 -3.27 -13.21
N HIS A 121 -1.24 -3.71 -12.03
CA HIS A 121 -1.72 -5.08 -11.85
C HIS A 121 -3.24 -5.18 -11.99
N PHE A 122 -4.02 -4.19 -11.56
CA PHE A 122 -5.47 -4.36 -11.43
C PHE A 122 -6.32 -3.29 -12.12
N LEU A 123 -5.84 -2.04 -12.23
CA LEU A 123 -6.76 -0.94 -12.50
C LEU A 123 -6.74 -0.48 -13.96
N ARG A 124 -5.56 -0.27 -14.55
CA ARG A 124 -5.48 0.36 -15.88
C ARG A 124 -5.73 -0.62 -17.03
N PRO A 125 -6.09 -0.12 -18.23
CA PRO A 125 -6.07 -0.90 -19.46
C PRO A 125 -4.76 -1.67 -19.65
N GLY A 126 -4.89 -2.98 -19.89
CA GLY A 126 -3.76 -3.88 -20.07
C GLY A 126 -3.07 -4.31 -18.77
N ALA A 127 -3.75 -4.19 -17.62
CA ALA A 127 -3.21 -4.62 -16.34
C ALA A 127 -2.71 -6.07 -16.36
N LEU A 128 -1.67 -6.37 -15.59
CA LEU A 128 -1.01 -7.68 -15.60
C LEU A 128 -1.92 -8.82 -15.13
N ALA A 129 -2.84 -8.57 -14.19
CA ALA A 129 -3.77 -9.60 -13.72
C ALA A 129 -4.72 -10.08 -14.82
N ALA A 130 -5.06 -9.22 -15.80
CA ALA A 130 -5.88 -9.60 -16.96
C ALA A 130 -5.25 -10.74 -17.79
N GLN A 131 -3.93 -10.95 -17.67
CA GLN A 131 -3.17 -11.95 -18.42
C GLN A 131 -2.95 -13.25 -17.64
N SER A 132 -3.39 -13.31 -16.38
CA SER A 132 -3.09 -14.43 -15.47
C SER A 132 -4.02 -15.64 -15.62
N ASN A 133 -5.15 -15.50 -16.32
CA ASN A 133 -6.22 -16.50 -16.42
C ASN A 133 -6.78 -16.99 -15.06
N GLU A 134 -6.56 -16.24 -13.97
CA GLU A 134 -7.07 -16.58 -12.65
C GLU A 134 -8.60 -16.40 -12.60
N PRO A 135 -9.38 -17.40 -12.12
CA PRO A 135 -10.84 -17.30 -12.05
C PRO A 135 -11.36 -16.10 -11.24
N ALA A 136 -10.58 -15.65 -10.25
CA ALA A 136 -10.89 -14.48 -9.43
C ALA A 136 -11.08 -13.19 -10.24
N PHE A 137 -10.52 -13.12 -11.45
CA PHE A 137 -10.57 -11.93 -12.31
C PHE A 137 -11.62 -12.01 -13.42
N ALA A 138 -12.47 -13.03 -13.45
CA ALA A 138 -13.49 -13.18 -14.48
C ALA A 138 -14.48 -11.99 -14.56
N GLY A 139 -14.68 -11.28 -13.45
CA GLY A 139 -15.55 -10.09 -13.36
C GLY A 139 -14.83 -8.75 -13.48
N PHE A 140 -13.51 -8.73 -13.66
CA PHE A 140 -12.73 -7.49 -13.77
C PHE A 140 -12.81 -6.92 -15.19
N GLY A 141 -12.89 -5.60 -15.30
CA GLY A 141 -12.84 -4.91 -16.60
C GLY A 141 -11.50 -4.25 -16.92
N PHE A 142 -10.64 -4.01 -15.92
CA PHE A 142 -9.28 -3.47 -16.14
C PHE A 142 -9.27 -2.20 -17.00
N ASP A 143 -10.27 -1.35 -16.85
CA ASP A 143 -10.56 -0.22 -17.74
C ASP A 143 -10.53 1.13 -17.02
N HIS A 144 -9.92 1.17 -15.84
CA HIS A 144 -9.96 2.33 -14.97
C HIS A 144 -8.89 3.37 -15.31
N VAL A 145 -9.27 4.62 -15.11
CA VAL A 145 -8.46 5.82 -15.18
C VAL A 145 -8.35 6.39 -13.78
N LEU A 146 -7.12 6.55 -13.32
CA LEU A 146 -6.79 7.11 -12.02
C LEU A 146 -6.51 8.61 -12.12
N GLN A 147 -7.08 9.38 -11.19
CA GLN A 147 -6.87 10.83 -11.09
C GLN A 147 -6.88 11.30 -9.63
N GLY A 148 -6.09 12.30 -9.28
CA GLY A 148 -6.13 12.92 -7.95
C GLY A 148 -4.75 13.09 -7.35
N ALA A 149 -4.69 13.16 -6.03
CA ALA A 149 -3.43 13.35 -5.34
C ALA A 149 -3.46 12.84 -3.90
N ALA A 150 -2.28 12.44 -3.44
CA ALA A 150 -2.04 12.14 -2.04
C ALA A 150 -0.74 12.80 -1.58
N ALA A 151 -0.64 13.06 -0.28
CA ALA A 151 0.51 13.67 0.34
C ALA A 151 1.00 12.81 1.52
N VAL A 152 2.32 12.72 1.64
CA VAL A 152 3.04 12.06 2.71
C VAL A 152 3.96 13.11 3.33
N CYS A 153 3.78 13.41 4.61
CA CYS A 153 4.57 14.40 5.34
C CYS A 153 5.43 13.72 6.40
N SER A 154 6.74 13.93 6.35
CA SER A 154 7.69 13.48 7.37
C SER A 154 7.61 14.37 8.61
N GLU A 155 7.34 13.77 9.78
CA GLU A 155 7.37 14.50 11.05
C GLU A 155 8.77 15.01 11.42
N TRP A 156 9.83 14.31 11.00
CA TRP A 156 11.20 14.65 11.37
C TRP A 156 11.80 15.76 10.52
N THR A 157 11.59 15.67 9.22
CA THR A 157 12.23 16.59 8.26
C THR A 157 11.30 17.74 7.88
N GLY A 158 9.99 17.60 8.10
CA GLY A 158 8.96 18.51 7.60
C GLY A 158 8.81 18.45 6.08
N LEU A 159 9.47 17.50 5.40
CA LEU A 159 9.32 17.33 3.95
C LEU A 159 7.93 16.77 3.63
N VAL A 160 7.28 17.42 2.66
CA VAL A 160 5.99 16.99 2.13
C VAL A 160 6.22 16.44 0.74
N THR A 161 5.90 15.17 0.53
CA THR A 161 5.92 14.55 -0.79
C THR A 161 4.48 14.39 -1.28
N VAL A 162 4.19 14.95 -2.45
CA VAL A 162 2.90 14.85 -3.14
C VAL A 162 3.03 13.85 -4.28
N LEU A 163 2.13 12.88 -4.30
CA LEU A 163 1.88 11.99 -5.42
C LEU A 163 0.72 12.56 -6.20
N GLN A 164 0.97 13.05 -7.41
CA GLN A 164 -0.06 13.53 -8.33
C GLN A 164 -0.34 12.45 -9.37
N VAL A 165 -1.61 12.20 -9.63
CA VAL A 165 -2.06 11.21 -10.60
C VAL A 165 -2.94 11.89 -11.64
N GLU A 166 -2.53 11.78 -12.90
CA GLU A 166 -3.27 12.32 -14.03
C GLU A 166 -3.36 11.25 -15.11
N ALA A 167 -4.57 10.79 -15.39
CA ALA A 167 -4.84 9.78 -16.42
C ALA A 167 -3.91 8.54 -16.33
N ASN A 168 -3.75 7.99 -15.12
CA ASN A 168 -2.85 6.87 -14.77
C ASN A 168 -1.34 7.21 -14.68
N ASP A 169 -0.91 8.41 -15.08
CA ASP A 169 0.47 8.85 -14.90
C ASP A 169 0.69 9.35 -13.47
N ILE A 170 1.71 8.79 -12.81
CA ILE A 170 2.04 9.10 -11.42
C ILE A 170 3.30 9.96 -11.41
N THR A 171 3.16 11.18 -10.90
CA THR A 171 4.27 12.11 -10.68
C THR A 171 4.50 12.29 -9.18
N VAL A 172 5.77 12.25 -8.75
CA VAL A 172 6.15 12.42 -7.35
C VAL A 172 6.93 13.72 -7.20
N LEU A 173 6.43 14.62 -6.35
CA LEU A 173 7.00 15.94 -6.10
C LEU A 173 7.29 16.08 -4.61
N THR A 174 8.51 16.51 -4.25
CA THR A 174 8.88 16.74 -2.84
C THR A 174 9.12 18.22 -2.59
N PHE A 175 8.51 18.73 -1.51
CA PHE A 175 8.57 20.12 -1.08
C PHE A 175 9.08 20.21 0.35
N GLY A 176 9.66 21.37 0.69
CA GLY A 176 10.15 21.69 2.03
C GLY A 176 11.63 22.02 2.05
N ARG A 177 12.09 22.57 3.18
CA ARG A 177 13.51 22.72 3.49
C ARG A 177 13.85 21.70 4.55
N HIS A 178 14.97 20.99 4.41
CA HIS A 178 15.50 20.21 5.52
C HIS A 178 15.57 21.11 6.76
N ALA A 179 14.90 20.69 7.84
CA ALA A 179 15.17 21.29 9.14
C ALA A 179 16.69 21.14 9.40
N PRO A 180 17.40 22.21 9.80
CA PRO A 180 18.78 22.07 10.18
C PRO A 180 18.85 21.04 11.30
N THR A 181 19.63 19.99 11.10
CA THR A 181 19.87 18.95 12.10
C THR A 181 20.67 19.57 13.25
N GLY A 182 19.99 20.31 14.12
CA GLY A 182 20.53 20.84 15.36
C GLY A 182 20.63 19.72 16.38
N ARG A 183 21.64 18.86 16.25
CA ARG A 183 22.20 18.17 17.41
C ARG A 183 23.17 19.14 18.07
N ALA A 184 22.70 19.80 19.13
CA ALA A 184 23.56 20.38 20.17
C ALA A 184 23.85 19.30 21.22
#